data_AF-A0A2E1WW94-F1
#
_entry.id   AF-A0A2E1WW94-F1
#
_cell.length_a   1.000
_cell.length_b   1.000
_cell.length_c   1.000
_cell.angle_alpha   90.00
_cell.angle_beta   90.00
_cell.angle_gamma   90.00
#
_symmetry.space_group_name_H-M   'P 1'
#
loop_
_entity.id
_entity.type
_entity.pdbx_description
1 polymer ?
#
loop_
_entity_poly.entity_id
_entity_poly.type
_entity_poly.pdbx_seq_one_letter_code
_entity_poly.pdbx_strand_id
1 'polypeptide(L)'
;MSYKIFLLLFSLLSFMYSQCIDYSELDCNNNENCDWIEDITTMNCSNFNGSSSCESYSNYGCSWEFSWGGWQNYGSSCVGGSFQIDNSYCQEIEMPECSEMMESECASNSGCEWIEDIELENCYFAWSESNCQAHDGCEWECEMIWDSSLWQDVLVCDCEGQYQVDNGYCEEIQILECSELDTEQECGLFLSGGECAWIPDIEYEACQSFDQLNCNTTNGCDWEIDIQYGSCSNLGSSSCDATPGCWGAYTNPGWYYGWYCAGGTYIISDNSYCSGDIDNGYCTEAYALGDVNLDGAFNVIDIVELVSIILNAEYIISGDLNQDGVNNIVDIILLVNVILDN
;
A
#
# COMPACT_ATOMS: atom_id res chain seq x y z
N MET A 1 -37.86 5.09 11.27
CA MET A 1 -36.82 4.85 12.30
C MET A 1 -35.41 5.21 11.82
N SER A 2 -35.20 5.59 10.56
CA SER A 2 -33.85 5.79 10.00
C SER A 2 -33.11 7.09 10.39
N TYR A 3 -33.79 8.17 10.81
CA TYR A 3 -33.09 9.41 11.18
C TYR A 3 -32.49 9.39 12.60
N LYS A 4 -32.93 8.46 13.46
CA LYS A 4 -32.39 8.32 14.82
C LYS A 4 -31.09 7.51 14.84
N ILE A 5 -30.91 6.58 13.91
CA ILE A 5 -29.66 5.83 13.72
C ILE A 5 -28.56 6.74 13.16
N PHE A 6 -28.89 7.60 12.19
CA PHE A 6 -27.92 8.56 11.63
C PHE A 6 -27.45 9.62 12.64
N LEU A 7 -28.30 10.03 13.59
CA LEU A 7 -27.92 10.93 14.69
C LEU A 7 -27.09 10.25 15.78
N LEU A 8 -27.24 8.93 15.97
CA LEU A 8 -26.41 8.14 16.90
C LEU A 8 -25.01 7.89 16.32
N LEU A 9 -24.89 7.64 15.01
CA LEU A 9 -23.62 7.54 14.29
C LEU A 9 -22.83 8.87 14.29
N PHE A 10 -23.50 10.01 14.11
CA PHE A 10 -22.83 11.33 14.18
C PHE A 10 -22.42 11.72 15.61
N SER A 11 -23.06 11.14 16.63
CA SER A 11 -22.69 11.35 18.05
C SER A 11 -21.51 10.48 18.51
N LEU A 12 -21.19 9.40 17.78
CA LEU A 12 -20.00 8.58 18.04
C LEU A 12 -18.75 9.17 17.36
N LEU A 13 -18.91 9.88 16.24
CA LEU A 13 -17.84 10.61 15.56
C LEU A 13 -17.43 11.93 16.24
N SER A 14 -18.12 12.34 17.32
CA SER A 14 -17.74 13.50 18.13
C SER A 14 -16.89 13.15 19.35
N PHE A 15 -16.50 11.87 19.51
CA PHE A 15 -15.47 11.45 20.47
C PHE A 15 -14.08 11.34 19.83
N MET A 16 -13.76 12.16 18.83
CA MET A 16 -12.36 12.53 18.59
C MET A 16 -11.95 13.54 19.67
N TYR A 17 -11.91 13.07 20.91
CA TYR A 17 -11.12 13.74 21.93
C TYR A 17 -9.68 13.32 21.67
N SER A 18 -8.81 14.30 21.47
CA SER A 18 -7.37 14.10 21.56
C SER A 18 -7.08 13.39 22.89
N GLN A 19 -6.44 12.23 22.81
CA GLN A 19 -6.25 11.28 23.90
C GLN A 19 -5.29 11.81 24.99
N CYS A 20 -4.60 12.92 24.73
CA CYS A 20 -3.55 13.46 25.60
C CYS A 20 -3.95 14.73 26.38
N ILE A 21 -5.04 15.44 26.02
CA ILE A 21 -5.35 16.80 26.54
C ILE A 21 -5.47 16.88 28.07
N ASP A 22 -5.90 15.80 28.73
CA ASP A 22 -6.15 15.78 30.18
C ASP A 22 -5.07 15.02 30.98
N TYR A 23 -3.95 14.65 30.35
CA TYR A 23 -2.91 13.89 31.02
C TYR A 23 -2.09 14.76 31.97
N SER A 24 -1.79 14.19 33.15
CA SER A 24 -0.78 14.78 34.03
C SER A 24 0.60 14.65 33.39
N GLU A 25 1.58 15.47 33.80
CA GLU A 25 2.97 15.37 33.35
C GLU A 25 3.51 13.93 33.44
N LEU A 26 3.17 13.22 34.52
CA LEU A 26 3.59 11.83 34.69
C LEU A 26 2.92 10.89 33.69
N ASP A 27 1.63 11.07 33.43
CA ASP A 27 0.89 10.21 32.51
C ASP A 27 1.28 10.50 31.04
N CYS A 28 1.56 11.77 30.72
CA CYS A 28 2.03 12.22 29.43
C CYS A 28 3.40 11.61 29.09
N ASN A 29 4.36 11.71 30.01
CA ASN A 29 5.71 11.17 29.83
C ASN A 29 5.77 9.62 29.81
N ASN A 30 4.68 8.94 30.20
CA ASN A 30 4.58 7.49 30.14
C ASN A 30 3.85 6.98 28.88
N ASN A 31 3.37 7.87 28.01
CA ASN A 31 2.67 7.52 26.79
C ASN A 31 3.52 7.91 25.57
N GLU A 32 3.80 6.94 24.70
CA GLU A 32 4.64 7.14 23.50
C GLU A 32 3.97 8.00 22.42
N ASN A 33 2.64 8.22 22.52
CA ASN A 33 1.86 9.00 21.55
C ASN A 33 1.58 10.44 22.03
N CYS A 34 2.12 10.84 23.19
CA CYS A 34 1.90 12.15 23.77
C CYS A 34 3.23 12.86 24.06
N ASP A 35 3.26 14.19 23.91
CA ASP A 35 4.40 15.03 24.28
C ASP A 35 3.99 16.11 25.29
N TRP A 36 4.84 16.33 26.29
CA TRP A 36 4.60 17.31 27.35
C TRP A 36 5.25 18.64 26.99
N ILE A 37 4.42 19.68 26.83
CA ILE A 37 4.87 21.01 26.48
C ILE A 37 4.94 21.88 27.73
N GLU A 38 6.16 22.24 28.14
CA GLU A 38 6.38 23.17 29.24
C GLU A 38 6.03 24.61 28.83
N ASP A 39 5.03 25.21 29.49
CA ASP A 39 4.67 26.63 29.36
C ASP A 39 4.63 27.30 30.74
N ILE A 40 5.83 27.61 31.26
CA ILE A 40 6.00 28.27 32.56
C ILE A 40 6.36 29.74 32.34
N THR A 41 5.44 30.62 32.71
CA THR A 41 5.65 32.08 32.65
C THR A 41 5.98 32.64 34.03
N THR A 42 7.12 33.32 34.16
CA THR A 42 7.50 34.01 35.40
C THR A 42 7.10 35.50 35.36
N MET A 43 6.36 35.96 36.36
CA MET A 43 5.93 37.35 36.50
C MET A 43 6.33 37.93 37.87
N ASN A 44 6.28 39.26 37.99
CA ASN A 44 6.50 39.96 39.25
C ASN A 44 5.37 40.94 39.50
N CYS A 45 4.83 40.91 40.73
CA CYS A 45 3.78 41.82 41.15
C CYS A 45 4.15 43.30 40.89
N SER A 46 5.42 43.69 41.06
CA SER A 46 5.88 45.07 40.84
C SER A 46 5.73 45.58 39.40
N ASN A 47 5.49 44.69 38.42
CA ASN A 47 5.31 45.05 37.03
C ASN A 47 3.88 45.54 36.72
N PHE A 48 2.93 45.37 37.64
CA PHE A 48 1.54 45.82 37.46
C PHE A 48 1.34 47.24 37.99
N ASN A 49 1.03 48.17 37.09
CA ASN A 49 0.81 49.59 37.41
C ASN A 49 -0.69 49.96 37.60
N GLY A 50 -1.57 48.97 37.74
CA GLY A 50 -3.01 49.18 37.94
C GLY A 50 -3.56 48.32 39.06
N SER A 51 -4.53 48.85 39.83
CA SER A 51 -5.13 48.13 40.95
C SER A 51 -5.85 46.87 40.51
N SER A 52 -6.61 46.95 39.42
CA SER A 52 -7.33 45.80 38.87
C SER A 52 -6.41 44.71 38.34
N SER A 53 -5.33 45.06 37.63
CA SER A 53 -4.38 44.07 37.11
C SER A 53 -3.55 43.42 38.21
N CYS A 54 -3.24 44.16 39.28
CA CYS A 54 -2.58 43.60 40.47
C CYS A 54 -3.50 42.63 41.23
N GLU A 55 -4.75 43.02 41.47
CA GLU A 55 -5.72 42.23 42.23
C GLU A 55 -6.14 40.94 41.51
N SER A 56 -6.09 40.91 40.17
CA SER A 56 -6.30 39.68 39.38
C SER A 56 -5.32 38.56 39.72
N TYR A 57 -4.14 38.88 40.28
CA TYR A 57 -3.12 37.91 40.70
C TYR A 57 -2.97 37.84 42.23
N SER A 58 -4.00 38.24 42.98
CA SER A 58 -3.99 38.17 44.44
C SER A 58 -3.79 36.74 45.00
N ASN A 59 -4.26 35.72 44.28
CA ASN A 59 -4.02 34.30 44.61
C ASN A 59 -2.54 33.91 44.57
N TYR A 60 -1.72 34.65 43.83
CA TYR A 60 -0.26 34.46 43.72
C TYR A 60 0.53 35.39 44.66
N GLY A 61 -0.16 36.09 45.57
CA GLY A 61 0.47 36.94 46.59
C GLY A 61 0.73 38.39 46.15
N CYS A 62 0.11 38.85 45.07
CA CYS A 62 0.13 40.27 44.70
C CYS A 62 -0.95 41.07 45.46
N SER A 63 -0.57 42.19 46.06
CA SER A 63 -1.51 43.10 46.74
C SER A 63 -1.33 44.54 46.25
N TRP A 64 -2.45 45.25 46.08
CA TRP A 64 -2.41 46.67 45.74
C TRP A 64 -2.33 47.50 47.02
N GLU A 65 -1.15 48.09 47.27
CA GLU A 65 -0.91 48.80 48.52
C GLU A 65 -0.60 50.28 48.27
N PHE A 66 -1.15 51.12 49.14
CA PHE A 66 -0.83 52.55 49.16
C PHE A 66 0.34 52.80 50.10
N SER A 67 1.45 53.31 49.57
CA SER A 67 2.61 53.66 50.37
C SER A 67 2.67 55.17 50.59
N TRP A 68 2.65 55.56 51.87
CA TRP A 68 2.96 56.92 52.31
C TRP A 68 4.48 57.08 52.35
N GLY A 69 5.14 57.10 51.18
CA GLY A 69 6.56 57.47 51.14
C GLY A 69 6.78 58.90 51.64
N GLY A 70 8.05 59.29 51.79
CA GLY A 70 8.45 60.61 52.32
C GLY A 70 7.93 61.81 51.51
N TRP A 71 8.22 63.03 51.98
CA TRP A 71 7.69 64.29 51.41
C TRP A 71 7.75 64.32 49.86
N GLN A 72 6.57 64.28 49.23
CA GLN A 72 6.31 64.26 47.78
C GLN A 72 6.47 62.93 47.02
N ASN A 73 6.57 61.79 47.71
CA ASN A 73 6.66 60.48 47.06
C ASN A 73 5.60 59.51 47.64
N TYR A 74 4.33 59.81 47.39
CA TYR A 74 3.20 58.97 47.78
C TYR A 74 2.51 58.42 46.53
N GLY A 75 2.19 57.13 46.54
CA GLY A 75 1.60 56.45 45.40
C GLY A 75 1.13 55.04 45.77
N SER A 76 0.21 54.52 44.96
CA SER A 76 -0.15 53.11 45.01
C SER A 76 0.72 52.32 44.05
N SER A 77 1.20 51.17 44.50
CA SER A 77 1.94 50.22 43.68
C SER A 77 1.48 48.81 44.00
N CYS A 78 1.57 47.92 43.02
CA CYS A 78 1.41 46.51 43.28
C CYS A 78 2.64 46.00 44.01
N VAL A 79 2.45 45.46 45.21
CA VAL A 79 3.51 44.88 46.03
C VAL A 79 3.34 43.37 46.10
N GLY A 80 4.44 42.65 46.33
CA GLY A 80 4.48 41.20 46.31
C GLY A 80 5.83 40.70 45.80
N GLY A 81 5.94 39.38 45.61
CA GLY A 81 7.13 38.73 45.04
C GLY A 81 7.03 38.46 43.54
N SER A 82 8.01 37.72 43.02
CA SER A 82 7.87 37.02 41.74
C SER A 82 7.06 35.75 41.93
N PHE A 83 6.24 35.39 40.95
CA PHE A 83 5.44 34.18 40.92
C PHE A 83 5.49 33.56 39.53
N GLN A 84 5.13 32.28 39.44
CA GLN A 84 5.09 31.52 38.19
C GLN A 84 3.65 31.12 37.90
N ILE A 85 3.26 31.24 36.65
CA ILE A 85 2.06 30.62 36.11
C ILE A 85 2.52 29.46 35.25
N ASP A 86 2.00 28.29 35.56
CA ASP A 86 2.24 27.07 34.82
C ASP A 86 0.99 26.78 33.98
N ASN A 87 1.12 26.94 32.66
CA ASN A 87 0.11 26.57 31.68
C ASN A 87 0.57 25.38 30.84
N SER A 88 1.53 24.59 31.34
CA SER A 88 2.02 23.41 30.64
C SER A 88 0.88 22.44 30.36
N TYR A 89 0.95 21.77 29.21
CA TYR A 89 -0.09 20.87 28.75
C TYR A 89 0.51 19.70 27.99
N CYS A 90 -0.25 18.61 27.96
CA CYS A 90 0.08 17.44 27.16
C CYS A 90 -0.64 17.53 25.82
N GLN A 91 0.05 17.21 24.74
CA GLN A 91 -0.52 17.16 23.39
C GLN A 91 -0.20 15.82 22.71
N GLU A 92 -0.98 15.44 21.71
CA GLU A 92 -0.66 14.30 20.88
C GLU A 92 0.55 14.60 20.00
N ILE A 93 1.36 13.57 19.75
CA ILE A 93 2.38 13.62 18.71
C ILE A 93 1.65 13.46 17.37
N GLU A 94 1.70 14.50 16.53
CA GLU A 94 1.36 14.33 15.12
C GLU A 94 2.45 13.46 14.48
N MET A 95 2.13 12.20 14.19
CA MET A 95 3.06 11.35 13.45
C MET A 95 3.23 11.93 12.04
N PRO A 96 4.47 12.02 11.54
CA PRO A 96 4.70 12.41 10.16
C PRO A 96 4.09 11.36 9.21
N GLU A 97 3.60 11.82 8.06
CA GLU A 97 3.20 10.94 6.96
C GLU A 97 4.40 10.07 6.54
N CYS A 98 4.16 8.85 6.03
CA CYS A 98 5.25 7.95 5.64
C CYS A 98 6.21 8.64 4.66
N SER A 99 5.68 9.43 3.71
CA SER A 99 6.47 10.20 2.74
C SER A 99 7.49 11.20 3.32
N GLU A 100 7.35 11.57 4.60
CA GLU A 100 8.26 12.48 5.30
C GLU A 100 9.33 11.73 6.13
N MET A 101 9.23 10.40 6.23
CA MET A 101 10.12 9.56 7.03
C MET A 101 11.42 9.22 6.30
N MET A 102 12.52 9.19 7.05
CA MET A 102 13.77 8.62 6.57
C MET A 102 13.77 7.08 6.74
N GLU A 103 14.65 6.38 6.01
CA GLU A 103 14.77 4.91 6.00
C GLU A 103 14.67 4.27 7.40
N SER A 104 15.43 4.77 8.39
CA SER A 104 15.45 4.20 9.73
C SER A 104 14.13 4.35 10.49
N GLU A 105 13.40 5.43 10.22
CA GLU A 105 12.10 5.73 10.85
C GLU A 105 11.01 4.88 10.19
N CYS A 106 11.04 4.81 8.85
CA CYS A 106 10.15 4.00 8.04
C CYS A 106 10.21 2.52 8.44
N ALA A 107 11.42 1.97 8.56
CA ALA A 107 11.65 0.56 8.94
C ALA A 107 11.15 0.20 10.34
N SER A 108 10.90 1.20 11.20
CA SER A 108 10.39 1.00 12.55
C SER A 108 8.86 1.16 12.67
N ASN A 109 8.20 1.66 11.63
CA ASN A 109 6.77 1.89 11.60
C ASN A 109 6.05 0.71 10.92
N SER A 110 5.11 0.08 11.62
CA SER A 110 4.33 -1.04 11.09
C SER A 110 3.30 -0.66 10.00
N GLY A 111 3.09 0.64 9.76
CA GLY A 111 2.18 1.14 8.72
C GLY A 111 2.88 1.66 7.46
N CYS A 112 4.21 1.70 7.43
CA CYS A 112 4.99 2.18 6.30
C CYS A 112 5.98 1.11 5.82
N GLU A 113 6.32 1.14 4.54
CA GLU A 113 7.38 0.32 3.94
C GLU A 113 8.38 1.22 3.21
N TRP A 114 9.67 0.86 3.33
CA TRP A 114 10.74 1.54 2.62
C TRP A 114 10.92 0.91 1.24
N ILE A 115 10.81 1.74 0.20
CA ILE A 115 11.03 1.34 -1.17
C ILE A 115 12.45 1.74 -1.58
N GLU A 116 13.27 0.72 -1.81
CA GLU A 116 14.62 0.86 -2.34
C GLU A 116 14.55 1.29 -3.82
N ASP A 117 15.02 2.50 -4.12
CA ASP A 117 15.16 3.00 -5.49
C ASP A 117 16.59 3.50 -5.73
N ILE A 118 17.45 2.59 -6.19
CA ILE A 118 18.86 2.89 -6.47
C ILE A 118 19.05 2.98 -7.98
N GLU A 119 19.29 4.19 -8.47
CA GLU A 119 19.59 4.46 -9.87
C GLU A 119 21.09 4.64 -10.11
N LEU A 120 21.55 4.30 -11.32
CA LEU A 120 22.93 4.56 -11.77
C LEU A 120 22.95 5.74 -12.74
N GLU A 121 23.57 6.83 -12.33
CA GLU A 121 23.75 8.01 -13.16
C GLU A 121 25.19 8.11 -13.71
N ASN A 122 25.34 8.72 -14.89
CA ASN A 122 26.64 8.94 -15.52
C ASN A 122 27.29 10.23 -15.01
N CYS A 123 28.60 10.19 -14.81
CA CYS A 123 29.38 11.30 -14.27
C CYS A 123 29.62 12.49 -15.24
N TYR A 124 29.18 12.36 -16.50
CA TYR A 124 29.49 13.26 -17.64
C TYR A 124 29.07 14.73 -17.47
N PHE A 125 28.27 15.07 -16.45
CA PHE A 125 27.77 16.42 -16.22
C PHE A 125 28.68 17.30 -15.34
N ALA A 126 29.81 16.78 -14.84
CA ALA A 126 30.74 17.53 -14.00
C ALA A 126 31.69 18.43 -14.82
N TRP A 127 31.54 19.75 -14.70
CA TRP A 127 32.36 20.74 -15.43
C TRP A 127 33.71 21.07 -14.77
N SER A 128 34.08 20.36 -13.69
CA SER A 128 35.34 20.56 -12.95
C SER A 128 35.77 19.30 -12.20
N GLU A 129 37.08 19.13 -12.04
CA GLU A 129 37.72 18.04 -11.26
C GLU A 129 37.12 17.90 -9.86
N SER A 130 36.86 19.03 -9.18
CA SER A 130 36.26 19.05 -7.84
C SER A 130 34.84 18.49 -7.79
N ASN A 131 34.07 18.65 -8.85
CA ASN A 131 32.68 18.19 -8.91
C ASN A 131 32.63 16.71 -9.33
N CYS A 132 33.58 16.28 -10.16
CA CYS A 132 33.72 14.88 -10.54
C CYS A 132 34.08 14.00 -9.35
N GLN A 133 35.07 14.42 -8.56
CA GLN A 133 35.54 13.69 -7.38
C GLN A 133 34.60 13.80 -6.16
N ALA A 134 33.50 14.54 -6.27
CA ALA A 134 32.51 14.65 -5.20
C ALA A 134 31.54 13.46 -5.14
N HIS A 135 31.46 12.68 -6.22
CA HIS A 135 30.60 11.50 -6.33
C HIS A 135 31.44 10.23 -6.31
N ASP A 136 31.12 9.32 -5.39
CA ASP A 136 31.79 8.01 -5.30
C ASP A 136 31.44 7.18 -6.55
N GLY A 137 32.47 6.77 -7.31
CA GLY A 137 32.33 6.05 -8.58
C GLY A 137 32.64 6.89 -9.84
N CYS A 138 32.87 8.19 -9.68
CA CYS A 138 33.32 9.09 -10.74
C CYS A 138 34.82 9.35 -10.68
N GLU A 139 35.52 9.22 -11.81
CA GLU A 139 36.96 9.50 -11.93
C GLU A 139 37.24 10.59 -12.96
N TRP A 140 38.11 11.53 -12.59
CA TRP A 140 38.53 12.62 -13.48
C TRP A 140 39.72 12.17 -14.32
N GLU A 141 39.48 11.88 -15.58
CA GLU A 141 40.50 11.41 -16.51
C GLU A 141 40.83 12.50 -17.54
N CYS A 142 42.12 12.67 -17.80
CA CYS A 142 42.60 13.62 -18.79
C CYS A 142 43.44 12.90 -19.84
N GLU A 143 43.05 13.05 -21.11
CA GLU A 143 43.75 12.47 -22.25
C GLU A 143 44.26 13.55 -23.21
N MET A 144 45.39 13.27 -23.85
CA MET A 144 45.92 14.12 -24.91
C MET A 144 45.30 13.69 -26.24
N ILE A 145 44.44 14.54 -26.81
CA ILE A 145 43.76 14.27 -28.08
C ILE A 145 44.37 15.15 -29.17
N TRP A 146 44.73 14.54 -30.30
CA TRP A 146 45.25 15.28 -31.46
C TRP A 146 44.13 16.10 -32.12
N ASP A 147 44.21 17.43 -32.05
CA ASP A 147 43.28 18.32 -32.74
C ASP A 147 43.81 18.67 -34.14
N SER A 148 43.20 18.07 -35.17
CA SER A 148 43.55 18.30 -36.58
C SER A 148 43.29 19.73 -37.06
N SER A 149 42.45 20.50 -36.37
CA SER A 149 42.17 21.91 -36.70
C SER A 149 43.26 22.85 -36.16
N LEU A 150 43.90 22.47 -35.04
CA LEU A 150 44.98 23.22 -34.40
C LEU A 150 46.37 22.64 -34.70
N TRP A 151 46.46 21.45 -35.31
CA TRP A 151 47.71 20.73 -35.61
C TRP A 151 48.58 20.50 -34.36
N GLN A 152 47.96 20.26 -33.21
CA GLN A 152 48.64 20.01 -31.95
C GLN A 152 47.83 19.07 -31.05
N ASP A 153 48.50 18.45 -30.07
CA ASP A 153 47.82 17.73 -29.00
C ASP A 153 47.15 18.73 -28.04
N VAL A 154 45.89 18.48 -27.72
CA VAL A 154 45.08 19.24 -26.76
C VAL A 154 44.75 18.32 -25.59
N LEU A 155 44.99 18.80 -24.37
CA LEU A 155 44.57 18.10 -23.16
C LEU A 155 43.05 18.26 -23.02
N VAL A 156 42.31 17.16 -23.13
CA VAL A 156 40.88 17.10 -22.87
C VAL A 156 40.70 16.31 -21.58
N CYS A 157 39.99 16.89 -20.63
CA CYS A 157 39.63 16.22 -19.40
C CYS A 157 38.12 16.01 -19.39
N ASP A 158 37.70 14.84 -18.97
CA ASP A 158 36.30 14.47 -18.82
C ASP A 158 36.10 13.72 -17.49
N CYS A 159 34.85 13.66 -17.05
CA CYS A 159 34.46 12.91 -15.87
C CYS A 159 33.83 11.59 -16.31
N GLU A 160 34.58 10.50 -16.13
CA GLU A 160 34.15 9.15 -16.50
C GLU A 160 33.63 8.38 -15.28
N GLY A 161 32.82 7.36 -15.55
CA GLY A 161 32.24 6.49 -14.53
C GLY A 161 30.72 6.65 -14.35
N GLN A 162 30.21 5.95 -13.34
CA GLN A 162 28.83 6.00 -12.91
C GLN A 162 28.79 6.04 -11.39
N TYR A 163 27.83 6.78 -10.83
CA TYR A 163 27.59 6.82 -9.39
C TYR A 163 26.17 6.38 -9.09
N GLN A 164 25.97 5.86 -7.88
CA GLN A 164 24.65 5.47 -7.40
C GLN A 164 23.94 6.69 -6.84
N VAL A 165 22.70 6.88 -7.26
CA VAL A 165 21.75 7.82 -6.67
C VAL A 165 20.72 7.00 -5.93
N ASP A 166 20.64 7.25 -4.63
CA ASP A 166 19.61 6.68 -3.79
C ASP A 166 18.41 7.63 -3.77
N ASN A 167 17.35 7.23 -4.44
CA ASN A 167 16.04 7.88 -4.45
C ASN A 167 15.04 7.10 -3.60
N GLY A 168 15.51 6.24 -2.71
CA GLY A 168 14.66 5.47 -1.81
C GLY A 168 13.70 6.38 -1.05
N TYR A 169 12.48 5.90 -0.86
CA TYR A 169 11.41 6.66 -0.24
C TYR A 169 10.53 5.74 0.59
N CYS A 170 9.83 6.33 1.55
CA CYS A 170 8.91 5.62 2.42
C CYS A 170 7.47 5.83 1.93
N GLU A 171 6.69 4.74 1.86
CA GLU A 171 5.28 4.76 1.45
C GLU A 171 4.38 4.01 2.42
N GLU A 172 3.08 4.31 2.42
CA GLU A 172 2.11 3.58 3.23
C GLU A 172 1.92 2.16 2.71
N ILE A 173 1.85 1.19 3.63
CA ILE A 173 1.50 -0.20 3.30
C ILE A 173 0.06 -0.22 2.78
N GLN A 174 -0.12 -0.59 1.52
CA GLN A 174 -1.44 -0.79 0.93
C GLN A 174 -2.04 -2.10 1.47
N ILE A 175 -3.05 -1.99 2.34
CA ILE A 175 -3.88 -3.14 2.70
C ILE A 175 -4.89 -3.33 1.57
N LEU A 176 -4.61 -4.22 0.62
CA LEU A 176 -5.58 -4.62 -0.41
C LEU A 176 -6.78 -5.29 0.25
N GLU A 177 -7.99 -4.85 -0.09
CA GLU A 177 -9.22 -5.56 0.30
C GLU A 177 -9.33 -6.88 -0.49
N CYS A 178 -9.94 -7.92 0.09
CA CYS A 178 -10.08 -9.21 -0.62
C CYS A 178 -10.79 -9.06 -1.98
N SER A 179 -11.68 -8.08 -2.16
CA SER A 179 -12.35 -7.82 -3.44
C SER A 179 -11.44 -7.28 -4.54
N GLU A 180 -10.22 -6.83 -4.19
CA GLU A 180 -9.22 -6.37 -5.15
C GLU A 180 -8.29 -7.50 -5.62
N LEU A 181 -8.47 -8.72 -5.10
CA LEU A 181 -7.70 -9.91 -5.47
C LEU A 181 -8.47 -10.71 -6.54
N ASP A 182 -7.96 -10.68 -7.77
CA ASP A 182 -8.62 -11.27 -8.94
C ASP A 182 -8.16 -12.70 -9.26
N THR A 183 -7.24 -13.28 -8.47
CA THR A 183 -6.73 -14.64 -8.69
C THR A 183 -6.78 -15.52 -7.45
N GLU A 184 -7.00 -16.83 -7.63
CA GLU A 184 -6.95 -17.83 -6.55
C GLU A 184 -5.62 -17.79 -5.78
N GLN A 185 -4.52 -17.55 -6.50
CA GLN A 185 -3.17 -17.50 -5.93
C GLN A 185 -2.96 -16.28 -5.04
N GLU A 186 -3.47 -15.11 -5.43
CA GLU A 186 -3.42 -13.89 -4.63
C GLU A 186 -4.38 -13.97 -3.43
N CYS A 187 -5.56 -14.55 -3.64
CA CYS A 187 -6.56 -14.75 -2.59
C CYS A 187 -6.08 -15.69 -1.46
N GLY A 188 -5.21 -16.66 -1.78
CA GLY A 188 -4.66 -17.61 -0.81
C GLY A 188 -3.45 -17.10 0.00
N LEU A 189 -3.02 -15.85 -0.18
CA LEU A 189 -1.88 -15.30 0.56
C LEU A 189 -2.32 -14.76 1.93
N PHE A 190 -1.54 -15.12 2.97
CA PHE A 190 -1.76 -14.69 4.35
C PHE A 190 -1.39 -13.20 4.48
N LEU A 191 -2.35 -12.32 4.25
CA LEU A 191 -2.22 -10.89 4.55
C LEU A 191 -2.59 -10.66 6.02
N SER A 192 -1.73 -9.92 6.71
CA SER A 192 -1.80 -9.66 8.15
C SER A 192 -3.14 -9.04 8.56
N GLY A 193 -4.05 -9.87 9.07
CA GLY A 193 -5.26 -9.43 9.78
C GLY A 193 -6.60 -9.88 9.18
N GLY A 194 -6.62 -10.64 8.09
CA GLY A 194 -7.85 -11.24 7.56
C GLY A 194 -7.54 -12.39 6.61
N GLU A 195 -8.20 -13.52 6.78
CA GLU A 195 -8.15 -14.62 5.80
C GLU A 195 -9.01 -14.22 4.60
N CYS A 196 -8.50 -14.29 3.38
CA CYS A 196 -9.33 -14.20 2.17
C CYS A 196 -9.61 -15.63 1.65
N ALA A 197 -10.82 -15.87 1.15
CA ALA A 197 -11.23 -17.16 0.61
C ALA A 197 -11.64 -17.02 -0.86
N TRP A 198 -11.05 -17.86 -1.71
CA TRP A 198 -11.44 -17.96 -3.11
C TRP A 198 -12.77 -18.71 -3.20
N ILE A 199 -13.78 -18.06 -3.76
CA ILE A 199 -15.05 -18.70 -4.10
C ILE A 199 -15.01 -19.03 -5.59
N PRO A 200 -14.76 -20.29 -5.98
CA PRO A 200 -14.82 -20.67 -7.38
C PRO A 200 -16.27 -20.55 -7.87
N ASP A 201 -16.47 -19.94 -9.04
CA ASP A 201 -17.78 -19.94 -9.67
C ASP A 201 -18.10 -21.37 -10.15
N ILE A 202 -19.26 -21.90 -9.78
CA ILE A 202 -19.61 -23.32 -9.98
C ILE A 202 -20.08 -23.58 -11.43
N GLU A 203 -20.22 -22.54 -12.25
CA GLU A 203 -20.50 -22.67 -13.68
C GLU A 203 -19.22 -22.71 -14.51
N TYR A 204 -18.67 -23.92 -14.68
CA TYR A 204 -17.63 -24.20 -15.67
C TYR A 204 -18.15 -23.97 -17.09
N GLU A 205 -18.06 -22.74 -17.59
CA GLU A 205 -18.28 -22.46 -19.01
C GLU A 205 -16.97 -22.72 -19.76
N ALA A 206 -16.86 -23.94 -20.32
CA ALA A 206 -15.65 -24.37 -21.01
C ALA A 206 -15.42 -23.56 -22.31
N CYS A 207 -14.19 -23.11 -22.53
CA CYS A 207 -13.78 -22.36 -23.71
C CYS A 207 -13.95 -23.16 -25.03
N GLN A 208 -14.21 -24.47 -24.96
CA GLN A 208 -14.31 -25.40 -26.09
C GLN A 208 -15.36 -25.03 -27.15
N SER A 209 -16.33 -24.18 -26.81
CA SER A 209 -17.36 -23.71 -27.75
C SER A 209 -16.97 -22.47 -28.55
N PHE A 210 -15.84 -21.83 -28.23
CA PHE A 210 -15.43 -20.57 -28.81
C PHE A 210 -14.74 -20.75 -30.16
N ASP A 211 -15.03 -19.82 -31.07
CA ASP A 211 -14.23 -19.64 -32.27
C ASP A 211 -12.92 -18.89 -31.96
N GLN A 212 -12.01 -18.84 -32.93
CA GLN A 212 -10.71 -18.20 -32.76
C GLN A 212 -10.80 -16.75 -32.30
N LEU A 213 -11.83 -16.01 -32.73
CA LEU A 213 -11.97 -14.61 -32.36
C LEU A 213 -12.32 -14.47 -30.88
N ASN A 214 -13.33 -15.22 -30.42
CA ASN A 214 -13.78 -15.17 -29.03
C ASN A 214 -12.75 -15.76 -28.08
N CYS A 215 -12.02 -16.79 -28.50
CA CYS A 215 -10.95 -17.41 -27.70
C CYS A 215 -9.83 -16.40 -27.40
N ASN A 216 -9.35 -15.68 -28.42
CA ASN A 216 -8.27 -14.69 -28.28
C ASN A 216 -8.66 -13.43 -27.48
N THR A 217 -9.95 -13.21 -27.24
CA THR A 217 -10.45 -12.05 -26.50
C THR A 217 -10.99 -12.38 -25.12
N THR A 218 -11.04 -13.67 -24.75
CA THR A 218 -11.57 -14.10 -23.45
C THR A 218 -10.42 -14.47 -22.52
N ASN A 219 -10.37 -13.85 -21.36
CA ASN A 219 -9.36 -14.15 -20.35
C ASN A 219 -9.58 -15.57 -19.80
N GLY A 220 -8.52 -16.37 -19.67
CA GLY A 220 -8.60 -17.78 -19.28
C GLY A 220 -8.81 -18.78 -20.43
N CYS A 221 -8.91 -18.30 -21.69
CA CYS A 221 -8.99 -19.16 -22.88
C CYS A 221 -7.78 -18.98 -23.79
N ASP A 222 -7.24 -20.09 -24.31
CA ASP A 222 -6.10 -20.10 -25.25
C ASP A 222 -6.41 -20.89 -26.53
N TRP A 223 -6.10 -20.29 -27.68
CA TRP A 223 -6.32 -20.92 -28.98
C TRP A 223 -5.17 -21.85 -29.38
N GLU A 224 -5.45 -23.14 -29.40
CA GLU A 224 -4.50 -24.18 -29.78
C GLU A 224 -4.55 -24.46 -31.28
N ILE A 225 -3.42 -24.23 -31.96
CA ILE A 225 -3.30 -24.45 -33.40
C ILE A 225 -2.93 -25.92 -33.66
N ASP A 226 -3.86 -26.68 -34.26
CA ASP A 226 -3.63 -28.06 -34.70
C ASP A 226 -3.92 -28.19 -36.20
N ILE A 227 -2.97 -27.69 -37.01
CA ILE A 227 -3.05 -27.74 -38.46
C ILE A 227 -2.08 -28.79 -39.00
N GLN A 228 -2.62 -29.78 -39.70
CA GLN A 228 -1.82 -30.79 -40.38
C GLN A 228 -1.53 -30.35 -41.81
N TYR A 229 -0.25 -30.38 -42.21
CA TYR A 229 0.17 -30.04 -43.57
C TYR A 229 0.61 -31.27 -44.39
N GLY A 230 0.24 -31.27 -45.66
CA GLY A 230 0.76 -32.16 -46.70
C GLY A 230 1.68 -31.41 -47.66
N SER A 231 2.47 -32.12 -48.46
CA SER A 231 3.28 -31.51 -49.53
C SER A 231 2.67 -31.78 -50.90
N CYS A 232 2.54 -30.72 -51.71
CA CYS A 232 2.07 -30.81 -53.08
C CYS A 232 2.99 -31.75 -53.90
N SER A 233 4.29 -31.78 -53.61
CA SER A 233 5.26 -32.62 -54.33
C SER A 233 4.97 -34.13 -54.25
N ASN A 234 4.19 -34.57 -53.26
CA ASN A 234 3.77 -35.96 -53.07
C ASN A 234 2.49 -36.32 -53.86
N LEU A 235 1.87 -35.37 -54.57
CA LEU A 235 0.62 -35.57 -55.29
C LEU A 235 0.85 -35.95 -56.76
N GLY A 236 0.07 -36.94 -57.24
CA GLY A 236 -0.01 -37.26 -58.67
C GLY A 236 -0.81 -36.23 -59.47
N SER A 237 -0.75 -36.29 -60.81
CA SER A 237 -1.29 -35.22 -61.66
C SER A 237 -2.77 -34.93 -61.48
N SER A 238 -3.60 -35.95 -61.29
CA SER A 238 -5.03 -35.78 -61.06
C SER A 238 -5.35 -35.18 -59.69
N SER A 239 -4.53 -35.47 -58.68
CA SER A 239 -4.74 -35.01 -57.31
C SER A 239 -4.16 -33.62 -57.07
N CYS A 240 -3.12 -33.25 -57.81
CA CYS A 240 -2.45 -31.97 -57.72
C CYS A 240 -3.41 -30.81 -58.04
N ASP A 241 -4.05 -30.85 -59.19
CA ASP A 241 -4.95 -29.76 -59.63
C ASP A 241 -6.29 -29.76 -58.85
N ALA A 242 -6.59 -30.86 -58.14
CA ALA A 242 -7.76 -30.96 -57.27
C ALA A 242 -7.49 -30.49 -55.83
N THR A 243 -6.22 -30.31 -55.43
CA THR A 243 -5.84 -29.92 -54.07
C THR A 243 -5.66 -28.40 -54.01
N PRO A 244 -6.42 -27.68 -53.16
CA PRO A 244 -6.29 -26.23 -53.01
C PRO A 244 -4.85 -25.82 -52.68
N GLY A 245 -4.30 -24.88 -53.45
CA GLY A 245 -2.92 -24.39 -53.28
C GLY A 245 -1.85 -25.16 -54.03
N CYS A 246 -2.16 -26.30 -54.65
CA CYS A 246 -1.25 -27.05 -55.50
C CYS A 246 -1.58 -26.84 -56.99
N TRP A 247 -0.58 -26.89 -57.87
CA TRP A 247 -0.78 -26.81 -59.33
C TRP A 247 0.30 -27.57 -60.12
N GLY A 248 -0.09 -28.17 -61.25
CA GLY A 248 0.84 -28.82 -62.16
C GLY A 248 1.82 -27.83 -62.81
N ALA A 249 3.11 -28.16 -62.79
CA ALA A 249 4.17 -27.37 -63.41
C ALA A 249 5.16 -28.25 -64.21
N TYR A 250 5.92 -27.60 -65.09
CA TYR A 250 6.97 -28.24 -65.90
C TYR A 250 8.29 -27.53 -65.64
N THR A 251 9.37 -28.29 -65.45
CA THR A 251 10.72 -27.72 -65.29
C THR A 251 11.29 -27.28 -66.64
N ASN A 252 11.93 -26.10 -66.70
CA ASN A 252 12.70 -25.61 -67.85
C ASN A 252 13.90 -24.78 -67.33
N PRO A 253 15.18 -24.96 -67.78
CA PRO A 253 15.65 -25.75 -68.93
C PRO A 253 16.57 -26.95 -68.59
N GLY A 254 16.39 -28.05 -69.32
CA GLY A 254 17.22 -29.26 -69.28
C GLY A 254 16.61 -30.43 -70.08
N TRP A 255 17.40 -31.49 -70.37
CA TRP A 255 17.05 -32.60 -71.29
C TRP A 255 16.04 -33.64 -70.73
N TYR A 256 15.24 -33.28 -69.73
CA TYR A 256 14.20 -34.15 -69.17
C TYR A 256 12.92 -33.32 -68.96
N TYR A 257 11.87 -33.63 -69.74
CA TYR A 257 10.53 -33.08 -69.56
C TYR A 257 9.82 -33.89 -68.48
N GLY A 258 9.79 -33.37 -67.25
CA GLY A 258 9.06 -33.97 -66.13
C GLY A 258 7.95 -33.05 -65.65
N TRP A 259 6.69 -33.53 -65.67
CA TRP A 259 5.60 -32.91 -64.93
C TRP A 259 5.83 -33.12 -63.43
N TYR A 260 5.60 -32.09 -62.63
CA TYR A 260 5.60 -32.19 -61.17
C TYR A 260 4.51 -31.31 -60.57
N CYS A 261 4.11 -31.61 -59.35
CA CYS A 261 3.15 -30.81 -58.61
C CYS A 261 3.88 -29.72 -57.80
N ALA A 262 3.65 -28.46 -58.18
CA ALA A 262 4.14 -27.28 -57.48
C ALA A 262 3.07 -26.76 -56.48
N GLY A 263 3.46 -25.80 -55.63
CA GLY A 263 2.57 -25.21 -54.60
C GLY A 263 3.06 -25.35 -53.16
N GLY A 264 4.13 -26.11 -52.91
CA GLY A 264 4.74 -26.23 -51.59
C GLY A 264 3.96 -27.16 -50.66
N THR A 265 3.28 -26.61 -49.65
CA THR A 265 2.47 -27.34 -48.69
C THR A 265 1.00 -26.94 -48.76
N TYR A 266 0.12 -27.88 -48.43
CA TYR A 266 -1.33 -27.68 -48.37
C TYR A 266 -1.86 -28.18 -47.03
N ILE A 267 -3.01 -27.68 -46.59
CA ILE A 267 -3.65 -28.11 -45.33
C ILE A 267 -4.40 -29.42 -45.56
N ILE A 268 -4.10 -30.44 -44.77
CA ILE A 268 -4.78 -31.75 -44.75
C ILE A 268 -6.01 -31.67 -43.84
N SER A 269 -5.84 -31.12 -42.64
CA SER A 269 -6.89 -30.92 -41.65
C SER A 269 -6.54 -29.74 -40.77
N ASP A 270 -7.58 -29.08 -40.26
CA ASP A 270 -7.50 -28.06 -39.23
C ASP A 270 -8.40 -28.51 -38.09
N ASN A 271 -7.77 -29.01 -37.03
CA ASN A 271 -8.43 -29.42 -35.79
C ASN A 271 -8.13 -28.42 -34.66
N SER A 272 -7.74 -27.19 -35.01
CA SER A 272 -7.49 -26.14 -34.02
C SER A 272 -8.71 -25.94 -33.13
N TYR A 273 -8.49 -25.74 -31.84
CA TYR A 273 -9.54 -25.66 -30.83
C TYR A 273 -9.18 -24.66 -29.75
N CYS A 274 -10.20 -24.13 -29.09
CA CYS A 274 -10.01 -23.30 -27.92
C CYS A 274 -9.93 -24.19 -26.67
N SER A 275 -8.90 -23.97 -25.86
CA SER A 275 -8.67 -24.66 -24.59
C SER A 275 -8.69 -23.65 -23.44
N GLY A 276 -8.79 -24.13 -22.20
CA GLY A 276 -8.94 -23.29 -21.02
C GLY A 276 -10.34 -23.36 -20.42
N ASP A 277 -10.43 -22.86 -19.19
CA ASP A 277 -11.64 -22.79 -18.39
C ASP A 277 -11.78 -21.34 -17.91
N ILE A 278 -12.99 -20.79 -18.04
CA ILE A 278 -13.29 -19.45 -17.51
C ILE A 278 -13.48 -19.60 -16.01
N ASP A 279 -12.45 -19.24 -15.23
CA ASP A 279 -12.59 -19.11 -13.78
C ASP A 279 -13.07 -17.69 -13.45
N ASN A 280 -14.38 -17.56 -13.24
CA ASN A 280 -15.02 -16.35 -12.71
C ASN A 280 -15.06 -16.33 -11.18
N GLY A 281 -14.22 -17.16 -10.53
CA GLY A 281 -14.09 -17.12 -9.09
C GLY A 281 -13.78 -15.70 -8.61
N TYR A 282 -14.23 -15.42 -7.39
CA TYR A 282 -14.00 -14.13 -6.76
C TYR A 282 -13.46 -14.36 -5.36
N CYS A 283 -12.60 -13.43 -4.94
CA CYS A 283 -12.07 -13.44 -3.60
C CYS A 283 -13.00 -12.67 -2.65
N THR A 284 -13.24 -13.24 -1.48
CA THR A 284 -14.07 -12.62 -0.43
C THR A 284 -13.42 -12.81 0.93
N GLU A 285 -13.80 -12.01 1.92
CA GLU A 285 -13.36 -12.22 3.29
C GLU A 285 -13.72 -13.65 3.73
N ALA A 286 -12.72 -14.43 4.10
CA ALA A 286 -12.92 -15.73 4.69
C ALA A 286 -13.46 -15.51 6.11
N TYR A 287 -14.71 -15.90 6.31
CA TYR A 287 -15.24 -16.06 7.66
C TYR A 287 -14.78 -17.42 8.15
N ALA A 288 -13.80 -17.45 9.04
CA ALA A 288 -13.49 -18.66 9.78
C ALA A 288 -14.65 -18.92 10.75
N LEU A 289 -15.37 -20.02 10.56
CA LEU A 289 -16.49 -20.39 11.42
C LEU A 289 -16.00 -20.48 12.88
N GLY A 290 -16.50 -19.60 13.73
CA GLY A 290 -16.11 -19.47 15.14
C GLY A 290 -15.20 -18.29 15.46
N ASP A 291 -14.58 -17.64 14.47
CA ASP A 291 -13.89 -16.36 14.64
C ASP A 291 -14.92 -15.24 14.45
N VAL A 292 -15.43 -14.74 15.56
CA VAL A 292 -16.60 -13.86 15.58
C VAL A 292 -16.15 -12.39 15.51
N ASN A 293 -14.98 -12.08 16.05
CA ASN A 293 -14.40 -10.74 16.04
C ASN A 293 -13.44 -10.50 14.86
N LEU A 294 -13.19 -11.53 14.04
CA LEU A 294 -12.34 -11.51 12.85
C LEU A 294 -10.89 -11.14 13.19
N ASP A 295 -10.40 -11.56 14.35
CA ASP A 295 -9.01 -11.32 14.77
C ASP A 295 -8.04 -12.45 14.39
N GLY A 296 -8.56 -13.51 13.75
CA GLY A 296 -7.81 -14.68 13.32
C GLY A 296 -7.53 -15.70 14.43
N ALA A 297 -8.02 -15.51 15.65
CA ALA A 297 -7.72 -16.36 16.79
C ALA A 297 -8.98 -16.83 17.54
N PHE A 298 -9.32 -18.11 17.43
CA PHE A 298 -10.41 -18.71 18.21
C PHE A 298 -10.14 -18.67 19.73
N ASN A 299 -10.79 -17.76 20.43
CA ASN A 299 -10.58 -17.55 21.85
C ASN A 299 -11.86 -17.10 22.58
N VAL A 300 -11.72 -16.72 23.85
CA VAL A 300 -12.87 -16.38 24.70
C VAL A 300 -13.56 -15.08 24.25
N ILE A 301 -12.85 -14.20 23.55
CA ILE A 301 -13.38 -12.95 23.00
C ILE A 301 -14.48 -13.26 21.97
N ASP A 302 -14.29 -14.25 21.09
CA ASP A 302 -15.30 -14.70 20.12
C ASP A 302 -16.60 -15.14 20.80
N ILE A 303 -16.48 -15.87 21.91
CA ILE A 303 -17.63 -16.31 22.69
C ILE A 303 -18.37 -15.09 23.27
N VAL A 304 -17.63 -14.13 23.82
CA VAL A 304 -18.22 -12.93 24.42
C VAL A 304 -18.98 -12.13 23.38
N GLU A 305 -18.44 -12.02 22.17
CA GLU A 305 -19.10 -11.32 21.07
C GLU A 305 -20.31 -12.09 20.55
N LEU A 306 -20.20 -13.41 20.35
CA LEU A 306 -21.32 -14.24 19.93
C LEU A 306 -22.49 -14.17 20.92
N VAL A 307 -22.19 -14.14 22.22
CA VAL A 307 -23.20 -13.92 23.27
C VAL A 307 -23.88 -12.55 23.09
N SER A 308 -23.12 -11.49 22.80
CA SER A 308 -23.67 -10.16 22.53
C SER A 308 -24.63 -10.17 21.33
N ILE A 309 -24.22 -10.79 20.22
CA ILE A 309 -25.02 -10.94 18.99
C ILE A 309 -26.34 -11.67 19.28
N ILE A 310 -26.27 -12.80 20.00
CA ILE A 310 -27.44 -13.57 20.41
C ILE A 310 -28.38 -12.75 21.30
N LEU A 311 -27.83 -11.97 22.25
CA LEU A 311 -28.62 -11.13 23.15
C LEU A 311 -29.30 -9.96 22.42
N ASN A 312 -28.68 -9.45 21.35
CA ASN A 312 -29.25 -8.41 20.49
C ASN A 312 -30.24 -8.97 19.44
N ALA A 313 -30.43 -10.29 19.38
CA ALA A 313 -31.21 -10.99 18.36
C ALA A 313 -30.73 -10.66 16.93
N GLU A 314 -29.42 -10.49 16.80
CA GLU A 314 -28.73 -10.32 15.53
C GLU A 314 -28.23 -11.67 15.03
N TYR A 315 -27.91 -11.72 13.73
CA TYR A 315 -27.37 -12.92 13.09
C TYR A 315 -26.05 -12.59 12.42
N ILE A 316 -25.05 -13.44 12.62
CA ILE A 316 -23.78 -13.40 11.90
C ILE A 316 -23.41 -14.79 11.43
N ILE A 317 -22.90 -14.87 10.20
CA ILE A 317 -22.54 -16.15 9.57
C ILE A 317 -21.35 -16.82 10.24
N SER A 318 -20.37 -16.06 10.73
CA SER A 318 -19.19 -16.59 11.44
C SER A 318 -19.56 -17.29 12.76
N GLY A 319 -20.68 -16.90 13.38
CA GLY A 319 -21.16 -17.47 14.64
C GLY A 319 -22.17 -18.61 14.48
N ASP A 320 -22.53 -19.02 13.26
CA ASP A 320 -23.49 -20.11 12.99
C ASP A 320 -22.71 -21.40 12.70
N LEU A 321 -22.26 -22.04 13.77
CA LEU A 321 -21.29 -23.12 13.72
C LEU A 321 -21.89 -24.45 13.28
N ASN A 322 -23.21 -24.63 13.44
CA ASN A 322 -23.92 -25.80 12.92
C ASN A 322 -24.65 -25.53 11.60
N GLN A 323 -24.56 -24.30 11.06
CA GLN A 323 -25.14 -23.86 9.80
C GLN A 323 -26.66 -24.08 9.73
N ASP A 324 -27.36 -23.92 10.84
CA ASP A 324 -28.82 -24.07 10.90
C ASP A 324 -29.57 -22.76 10.61
N GLY A 325 -28.84 -21.67 10.39
CA GLY A 325 -29.35 -20.33 10.08
C GLY A 325 -29.75 -19.54 11.33
N VAL A 326 -29.36 -19.97 12.53
CA VAL A 326 -29.73 -19.32 13.80
C VAL A 326 -28.57 -19.34 14.80
N ASN A 327 -27.96 -18.19 15.09
CA ASN A 327 -27.03 -18.07 16.22
C ASN A 327 -27.74 -18.29 17.55
N ASN A 328 -27.33 -19.30 18.31
CA ASN A 328 -27.87 -19.61 19.62
C ASN A 328 -26.85 -20.31 20.54
N ILE A 329 -27.32 -20.84 21.67
CA ILE A 329 -26.45 -21.50 22.66
C ILE A 329 -25.77 -22.76 22.12
N VAL A 330 -26.33 -23.39 21.09
CA VAL A 330 -25.73 -24.56 20.43
C VAL A 330 -24.43 -24.15 19.75
N ASP A 331 -24.39 -23.00 19.08
CA ASP A 331 -23.18 -22.48 18.43
C ASP A 331 -22.10 -22.14 19.46
N ILE A 332 -22.47 -21.49 20.57
CA ILE A 332 -21.52 -21.21 21.65
C ILE A 332 -20.88 -22.51 22.18
N ILE A 333 -21.66 -23.58 22.33
CA ILE A 333 -21.12 -24.87 22.80
C ILE A 333 -20.13 -25.44 21.77
N LEU A 334 -20.44 -25.32 20.48
CA LEU A 334 -19.54 -25.75 19.42
C LEU A 334 -18.25 -24.92 19.41
N LEU A 335 -18.34 -23.60 19.61
CA LEU A 335 -17.19 -22.70 19.68
C LEU A 335 -16.28 -23.04 20.87
N VAL A 336 -16.88 -23.30 22.03
CA VAL A 336 -16.14 -23.75 23.22
C VAL A 336 -15.40 -25.06 22.95
N ASN A 337 -16.00 -26.01 22.23
CA ASN A 337 -15.31 -27.25 21.88
C ASN A 337 -14.14 -26.98 20.92
N VAL A 338 -14.30 -26.11 19.92
CA VAL A 338 -13.21 -25.70 19.01
C VAL A 338 -12.05 -25.09 19.81
N ILE A 339 -12.33 -24.20 20.75
CA ILE A 339 -11.32 -23.55 21.59
C ILE A 339 -10.61 -24.54 22.53
N LEU A 340 -11.32 -25.55 23.03
CA LEU A 340 -10.77 -26.55 23.96
C LEU A 340 -10.03 -27.71 23.27
N ASP A 341 -10.31 -27.96 21.99
CA ASP A 341 -9.66 -28.99 21.18
C ASP A 341 -8.39 -28.48 20.47
N ASN A 342 -8.10 -27.18 20.55
CA ASN A 342 -6.83 -26.54 20.15
C ASN A 342 -5.75 -26.62 21.25
#